data_AF-A0A835WM16-F1
#
_entry.id   AF-A0A835WM16-F1
#
_cell.length_a   1.000
_cell.length_b   1.000
_cell.length_c   1.000
_cell.angle_alpha   90.00
_cell.angle_beta   90.00
_cell.angle_gamma   90.00
#
_symmetry.space_group_name_H-M   'P 1'
#
loop_
_entity.id
_entity.type
_entity.pdbx_description
1 polymer ?
#
loop_
_entity_poly.entity_id
_entity_poly.type
_entity_poly.pdbx_seq_one_letter_code
_entity_poly.pdbx_strand_id
1 'polypeptide(L)'
;MFNGPAPVEAVRLLHRLGLFTTVFALPPPLDERLGGGYGGACVTTMAAADANAQALGLEVDKEERRFLLLAALLLPLRGLQYQPPKGKPVPATAALIRDSLKWRVKDIEMSAALAEAAAELAAAHAVLVKGGGGEGAATAGQQGPGQDVRIMLGQVIRKLKQHWKLGIALAPVVLMHAAEPLGVAGSSGAVAAAETADGQGELSEAAAGARLEMSRALLAAVEAYGLTECWTWKPLMDGKKVMTLLGWSKPGPELGKVLAAVMDWQLQHPAGSLAEAEAMVRQRFGPDCAAEV
;
A
#
# COMPACT_ATOMS: atom_id res chain seq x y z
N MET A 1 -12.78 -8.08 -19.71
CA MET A 1 -12.66 -6.72 -19.18
C MET A 1 -11.21 -6.38 -18.83
N PHE A 2 -10.67 -6.82 -17.68
CA PHE A 2 -9.34 -6.38 -17.20
C PHE A 2 -8.15 -6.85 -18.04
N ASN A 3 -8.24 -8.04 -18.64
CA ASN A 3 -7.21 -8.58 -19.53
C ASN A 3 -7.38 -8.13 -21.00
N GLY A 4 -8.37 -7.27 -21.28
CA GLY A 4 -8.62 -6.74 -22.61
C GLY A 4 -7.64 -5.62 -23.00
N PRO A 5 -7.74 -5.09 -24.23
CA PRO A 5 -6.85 -4.02 -24.69
C PRO A 5 -7.05 -2.70 -23.94
N ALA A 6 -8.31 -2.34 -23.61
CA ALA A 6 -8.66 -1.09 -22.96
C ALA A 6 -9.58 -1.31 -21.73
N PRO A 7 -9.06 -1.83 -20.61
CA PRO A 7 -9.85 -2.15 -19.43
C PRO A 7 -10.42 -0.93 -18.72
N VAL A 8 -9.69 0.20 -18.68
CA VAL A 8 -10.22 1.46 -18.11
C VAL A 8 -11.44 1.91 -18.89
N GLU A 9 -11.38 1.88 -20.22
CA GLU A 9 -12.53 2.25 -21.06
C GLU A 9 -13.69 1.27 -20.92
N ALA A 10 -13.41 -0.03 -20.82
CA ALA A 10 -14.44 -1.02 -20.57
C ALA A 10 -15.19 -0.75 -19.24
N VAL A 11 -14.48 -0.39 -18.17
CA VAL A 11 -15.09 -0.07 -16.87
C VAL A 11 -15.84 1.27 -16.92
N ARG A 12 -15.31 2.27 -17.65
CA ARG A 12 -16.03 3.53 -17.92
C ARG A 12 -17.36 3.30 -18.63
N LEU A 13 -17.37 2.45 -19.65
CA LEU A 13 -18.59 2.10 -20.38
C LEU A 13 -19.59 1.38 -19.46
N LEU A 14 -19.14 0.46 -18.61
CA LEU A 14 -20.02 -0.17 -17.61
C LEU A 14 -20.65 0.87 -16.69
N HIS A 15 -19.89 1.86 -16.22
CA HIS A 15 -20.42 2.94 -15.40
C HIS A 15 -21.41 3.83 -16.15
N ARG A 16 -21.07 4.28 -17.36
CA ARG A 16 -21.95 5.11 -18.20
C ARG A 16 -23.26 4.43 -18.59
N LEU A 17 -23.24 3.10 -18.71
CA LEU A 17 -24.43 2.29 -19.01
C LEU A 17 -25.22 1.87 -17.76
N GLY A 18 -24.81 2.32 -16.56
CA GLY A 18 -25.46 1.96 -15.30
C GLY A 18 -25.25 0.50 -14.86
N LEU A 19 -24.30 -0.21 -15.47
CA LEU A 19 -23.99 -1.62 -15.19
C LEU A 19 -22.88 -1.81 -14.16
N PHE A 20 -22.26 -0.72 -13.69
CA PHE A 20 -21.11 -0.80 -12.77
C PHE A 20 -21.47 -1.54 -11.48
N THR A 21 -22.52 -1.13 -10.78
CA THR A 21 -22.92 -1.74 -9.51
C THR A 21 -23.51 -3.14 -9.70
N THR A 22 -23.92 -3.50 -10.91
CA THR A 22 -24.28 -4.89 -11.23
C THR A 22 -23.05 -5.79 -11.36
N VAL A 23 -21.97 -5.31 -11.97
CA VAL A 23 -20.73 -6.08 -12.17
C VAL A 23 -19.85 -6.09 -10.92
N PHE A 24 -19.73 -4.93 -10.26
CA PHE A 24 -18.95 -4.71 -9.05
C PHE A 24 -19.87 -4.59 -7.84
N ALA A 25 -20.85 -5.49 -7.75
CA ALA A 25 -21.85 -5.46 -6.69
C ALA A 25 -21.23 -5.59 -5.31
N LEU A 26 -21.67 -4.76 -4.38
CA LEU A 26 -21.37 -4.90 -2.97
C LEU A 26 -22.35 -5.89 -2.32
N PRO A 27 -21.99 -6.51 -1.18
CA PRO A 27 -22.95 -7.25 -0.37
C PRO A 27 -24.17 -6.38 -0.02
N PRO A 28 -25.40 -6.94 0.03
CA PRO A 28 -26.63 -6.15 0.14
C PRO A 28 -26.64 -5.07 1.25
N PRO A 29 -26.16 -5.34 2.48
CA PRO A 29 -26.14 -4.31 3.54
C PRO A 29 -25.25 -3.10 3.23
N LEU A 30 -24.21 -3.30 2.42
CA LEU A 30 -23.30 -2.23 1.99
C LEU A 30 -23.83 -1.50 0.77
N ASP A 31 -24.45 -2.23 -0.16
CA ASP A 31 -25.07 -1.66 -1.35
C ASP A 31 -26.26 -0.77 -0.99
N GLU A 32 -27.10 -1.18 -0.02
CA GLU A 32 -28.18 -0.35 0.53
C GLU A 32 -27.65 0.92 1.21
N ARG A 33 -26.48 0.84 1.86
CA ARG A 33 -25.88 1.96 2.59
C ARG A 33 -25.22 2.98 1.67
N LEU A 34 -24.50 2.52 0.66
CA LEU A 34 -23.78 3.40 -0.28
C LEU A 34 -24.63 3.80 -1.50
N GLY A 35 -25.68 3.03 -1.79
CA GLY A 35 -26.43 3.16 -3.02
C GLY A 35 -25.58 2.91 -4.27
N GLY A 36 -26.08 3.34 -5.42
CA GLY A 36 -25.44 3.14 -6.72
C GLY A 36 -24.27 4.08 -7.06
N GLY A 37 -23.96 5.04 -6.18
CA GLY A 37 -23.13 6.21 -6.51
C GLY A 37 -21.61 6.01 -6.47
N TYR A 38 -21.10 4.86 -5.99
CA TYR A 38 -19.65 4.67 -5.78
C TYR A 38 -18.85 4.43 -7.07
N GLY A 39 -19.53 4.14 -8.20
CA GLY A 39 -18.86 3.80 -9.45
C GLY A 39 -17.96 4.89 -10.03
N GLY A 40 -18.36 6.16 -9.93
CA GLY A 40 -17.61 7.28 -10.49
C GLY A 40 -16.23 7.44 -9.85
N ALA A 41 -16.18 7.44 -8.52
CA ALA A 41 -14.94 7.49 -7.76
C ALA A 41 -13.99 6.32 -8.11
N CYS A 42 -14.52 5.09 -8.17
CA CYS A 42 -13.76 3.89 -8.54
C CYS A 42 -13.17 3.99 -9.95
N VAL A 43 -13.96 4.45 -10.92
CA VAL A 43 -13.51 4.64 -12.31
C VAL A 43 -12.39 5.68 -12.39
N THR A 44 -12.51 6.78 -11.64
CA THR A 44 -11.52 7.87 -11.61
C THR A 44 -10.18 7.39 -11.04
N THR A 45 -10.18 6.68 -9.91
CA THR A 45 -8.94 6.14 -9.32
C THR A 45 -8.30 5.08 -10.21
N MET A 46 -9.08 4.20 -10.83
CA MET A 46 -8.57 3.21 -11.80
C MET A 46 -7.90 3.89 -13.01
N ALA A 47 -8.54 4.93 -13.55
CA ALA A 47 -7.99 5.67 -14.69
C ALA A 47 -6.69 6.40 -14.34
N ALA A 48 -6.63 7.03 -13.16
CA ALA A 48 -5.43 7.72 -12.70
C ALA A 48 -4.25 6.77 -12.51
N ALA A 49 -4.49 5.56 -11.97
CA ALA A 49 -3.45 4.55 -11.79
C ALA A 49 -2.92 4.00 -13.13
N ASP A 50 -3.80 3.70 -14.10
CA ASP A 50 -3.38 3.24 -15.44
C ASP A 50 -2.54 4.31 -16.15
N ALA A 51 -2.99 5.57 -16.12
CA ALA A 51 -2.27 6.69 -16.72
C ALA A 51 -0.91 6.92 -16.05
N ASN A 52 -0.84 6.86 -14.71
CA ASN A 52 0.41 7.05 -13.99
C ASN A 52 1.42 5.93 -14.28
N ALA A 53 0.99 4.66 -14.31
CA ALA A 53 1.85 3.54 -14.66
C ALA A 53 2.39 3.63 -16.10
N GLN A 54 1.55 4.06 -17.05
CA GLN A 54 1.96 4.31 -18.44
C GLN A 54 2.98 5.45 -18.53
N ALA A 55 2.74 6.57 -17.83
CA ALA A 55 3.63 7.72 -17.84
C ALA A 55 4.99 7.45 -17.17
N LEU A 56 5.04 6.50 -16.22
CA LEU A 56 6.26 5.97 -15.64
C LEU A 56 7.01 5.00 -16.57
N GLY A 57 6.38 4.55 -17.66
CA GLY A 57 6.96 3.54 -18.54
C GLY A 57 7.10 2.17 -17.87
N LEU A 58 6.21 1.83 -16.93
CA LEU A 58 6.27 0.53 -16.27
C LEU A 58 5.91 -0.59 -17.24
N GLU A 59 6.82 -1.55 -17.41
CA GLU A 59 6.53 -2.81 -18.09
C GLU A 59 5.71 -3.70 -17.16
N VAL A 60 4.40 -3.68 -17.33
CA VAL A 60 3.46 -4.49 -16.55
C VAL A 60 2.92 -5.64 -17.39
N ASP A 61 3.04 -6.87 -16.88
CA ASP A 61 2.39 -8.00 -17.53
C ASP A 61 0.85 -7.95 -17.36
N LYS A 62 0.13 -8.89 -18.00
CA LYS A 62 -1.33 -8.95 -17.93
C LYS A 62 -1.86 -9.13 -16.50
N GLU A 63 -1.14 -9.85 -15.66
CA GLU A 63 -1.50 -10.11 -14.28
C GLU A 63 -1.19 -8.90 -13.38
N GLU A 64 0.00 -8.32 -13.49
CA GLU A 64 0.40 -7.10 -12.76
C GLU A 64 -0.51 -5.93 -13.09
N ARG A 65 -0.85 -5.76 -14.36
CA ARG A 65 -1.83 -4.76 -14.78
C ARG A 65 -3.19 -5.02 -14.13
N ARG A 66 -3.63 -6.27 -14.07
CA ARG A 66 -4.89 -6.62 -13.39
C ARG A 66 -4.81 -6.27 -11.90
N PHE A 67 -3.69 -6.55 -11.22
CA PHE A 67 -3.51 -6.21 -9.81
C PHE A 67 -3.56 -4.70 -9.56
N LEU A 68 -2.80 -3.91 -10.33
CA LEU A 68 -2.78 -2.45 -10.21
C LEU A 68 -4.17 -1.87 -10.42
N LEU A 69 -4.84 -2.24 -11.52
CA LEU A 69 -6.15 -1.70 -11.85
C LEU A 69 -7.22 -2.11 -10.85
N LEU A 70 -7.16 -3.34 -10.32
CA LEU A 70 -8.14 -3.82 -9.34
C LEU A 70 -7.95 -3.11 -8.00
N ALA A 71 -6.70 -2.97 -7.55
CA ALA A 71 -6.36 -2.23 -6.34
C ALA A 71 -6.84 -0.78 -6.45
N ALA A 72 -6.54 -0.10 -7.56
CA ALA A 72 -6.94 1.26 -7.83
C ALA A 72 -8.47 1.43 -7.88
N LEU A 73 -9.17 0.55 -8.59
CA LEU A 73 -10.63 0.58 -8.70
C LEU A 73 -11.30 0.50 -7.32
N LEU A 74 -10.77 -0.34 -6.42
CA LEU A 74 -11.38 -0.61 -5.12
C LEU A 74 -10.89 0.33 -4.01
N LEU A 75 -9.97 1.26 -4.30
CA LEU A 75 -9.46 2.24 -3.34
C LEU A 75 -10.56 3.01 -2.59
N PRO A 76 -11.63 3.53 -3.25
CA PRO A 76 -12.66 4.31 -2.55
C PRO A 76 -13.48 3.46 -1.57
N LEU A 77 -13.49 2.14 -1.77
CA LEU A 77 -14.19 1.18 -0.92
C LEU A 77 -13.30 0.65 0.22
N ARG A 78 -12.07 1.15 0.35
CA ARG A 78 -11.16 0.75 1.43
C ARG A 78 -11.73 1.14 2.80
N GLY A 79 -11.44 0.35 3.83
CA GLY A 79 -11.95 0.58 5.19
C GLY A 79 -13.38 0.09 5.43
N LEU A 80 -14.15 -0.21 4.37
CA LEU A 80 -15.46 -0.83 4.53
C LEU A 80 -15.33 -2.29 4.96
N GLN A 81 -16.15 -2.67 5.95
CA GLN A 81 -16.25 -4.02 6.46
C GLN A 81 -17.64 -4.58 6.17
N TYR A 82 -17.67 -5.84 5.75
CA TYR A 82 -18.88 -6.63 5.60
C TYR A 82 -18.92 -7.71 6.67
N GLN A 83 -20.03 -7.76 7.41
CA GLN A 83 -20.30 -8.84 8.36
C GLN A 83 -21.17 -9.90 7.68
N PRO A 84 -20.61 -11.07 7.30
CA PRO A 84 -21.41 -12.15 6.75
C PRO A 84 -22.36 -12.72 7.82
N PRO A 85 -23.49 -13.34 7.42
CA PRO A 85 -24.43 -13.97 8.37
C PRO A 85 -23.77 -15.03 9.26
N LYS A 86 -22.68 -15.64 8.78
CA LYS A 86 -21.84 -16.57 9.54
C LYS A 86 -20.37 -16.22 9.29
N GLY A 87 -19.59 -16.15 10.37
CA GLY A 87 -18.15 -15.93 10.31
C GLY A 87 -17.71 -14.56 10.81
N LYS A 88 -16.42 -14.26 10.61
CA LYS A 88 -15.80 -13.01 11.04
C LYS A 88 -16.07 -11.88 10.04
N PRO A 89 -16.02 -10.60 10.47
CA PRO A 89 -16.01 -9.47 9.55
C PRO A 89 -14.90 -9.64 8.51
N VAL A 90 -15.21 -9.29 7.26
CA VAL A 90 -14.27 -9.30 6.14
C VAL A 90 -14.27 -7.96 5.42
N PRO A 91 -13.16 -7.53 4.81
CA PRO A 91 -13.15 -6.32 3.98
C PRO A 91 -14.17 -6.41 2.85
N ALA A 92 -14.89 -5.30 2.60
CA ALA A 92 -15.89 -5.22 1.53
C ALA A 92 -15.28 -5.49 0.15
N THR A 93 -14.05 -5.01 -0.08
CA THR A 93 -13.28 -5.26 -1.30
C THR A 93 -13.02 -6.74 -1.52
N ALA A 94 -12.68 -7.48 -0.45
CA ALA A 94 -12.48 -8.93 -0.50
C ALA A 94 -13.78 -9.68 -0.78
N ALA A 95 -14.90 -9.26 -0.18
CA ALA A 95 -16.22 -9.83 -0.45
C ALA A 95 -16.65 -9.58 -1.91
N LEU A 96 -16.50 -8.36 -2.42
CA LEU A 96 -16.81 -7.99 -3.80
C LEU A 96 -16.00 -8.83 -4.82
N ILE A 97 -14.69 -8.96 -4.61
CA ILE A 97 -13.84 -9.75 -5.52
C ILE A 97 -14.26 -11.23 -5.49
N ARG A 98 -14.58 -11.77 -4.31
CA ARG A 98 -14.95 -13.18 -4.14
C ARG A 98 -16.33 -13.49 -4.69
N ASP A 99 -17.32 -12.70 -4.34
CA ASP A 99 -18.72 -13.05 -4.51
C ASP A 99 -19.26 -12.52 -5.85
N SER A 100 -18.89 -11.29 -6.22
CA SER A 100 -19.36 -10.61 -7.43
C SER A 100 -18.47 -10.91 -8.63
N LEU A 101 -17.15 -10.72 -8.50
CA LEU A 101 -16.21 -11.00 -9.60
C LEU A 101 -15.85 -12.48 -9.72
N LYS A 102 -15.94 -13.24 -8.62
CA LYS A 102 -15.55 -14.66 -8.54
C LYS A 102 -14.09 -14.89 -8.93
N TRP A 103 -13.20 -13.99 -8.53
CA TRP A 103 -11.77 -14.07 -8.82
C TRP A 103 -10.99 -14.80 -7.71
N ARG A 104 -9.69 -15.01 -7.95
CA ARG A 104 -8.84 -15.87 -7.12
C ARG A 104 -8.45 -15.17 -5.84
N VAL A 105 -8.11 -15.96 -4.81
CA VAL A 105 -7.62 -15.45 -3.52
C VAL A 105 -6.37 -14.56 -3.70
N LYS A 106 -5.48 -14.90 -4.64
CA LYS A 106 -4.31 -14.07 -4.99
C LYS A 106 -4.70 -12.64 -5.39
N ASP A 107 -5.81 -12.46 -6.11
CA ASP A 107 -6.29 -11.14 -6.53
C ASP A 107 -6.81 -10.34 -5.31
N ILE A 108 -7.42 -11.01 -4.34
CA ILE A 108 -7.84 -10.41 -3.06
C ILE A 108 -6.63 -9.95 -2.24
N GLU A 109 -5.65 -10.86 -2.05
CA GLU A 109 -4.47 -10.58 -1.24
C GLU A 109 -3.61 -9.47 -1.86
N MET A 110 -3.36 -9.53 -3.17
CA MET A 110 -2.53 -8.53 -3.84
C MET A 110 -3.19 -7.16 -3.91
N SER A 111 -4.50 -7.09 -4.16
CA SER A 111 -5.21 -5.80 -4.16
C SER A 111 -5.21 -5.14 -2.78
N ALA A 112 -5.38 -5.91 -1.71
CA ALA A 112 -5.26 -5.41 -0.33
C ALA A 112 -3.83 -4.95 -0.02
N ALA A 113 -2.82 -5.78 -0.35
CA ALA A 113 -1.42 -5.46 -0.11
C ALA A 113 -0.97 -4.19 -0.84
N LEU A 114 -1.41 -4.00 -2.10
CA LEU A 114 -1.12 -2.79 -2.88
C LEU A 114 -1.76 -1.54 -2.28
N ALA A 115 -3.01 -1.60 -1.84
CA ALA A 115 -3.69 -0.46 -1.24
C ALA A 115 -3.02 0.01 0.06
N GLU A 116 -2.59 -0.94 0.90
CA GLU A 116 -1.87 -0.64 2.15
C GLU A 116 -0.48 -0.09 1.86
N ALA A 117 0.28 -0.75 0.98
CA ALA A 117 1.60 -0.30 0.55
C ALA A 117 1.58 1.10 -0.10
N ALA A 118 0.54 1.42 -0.87
CA ALA A 118 0.38 2.74 -1.47
C ALA A 118 0.24 3.84 -0.40
N ALA A 119 -0.51 3.56 0.68
CA ALA A 119 -0.64 4.50 1.81
C ALA A 119 0.70 4.66 2.57
N GLU A 120 1.42 3.57 2.81
CA GLU A 120 2.75 3.59 3.42
C GLU A 120 3.76 4.40 2.57
N LEU A 121 3.76 4.20 1.25
CA LEU A 121 4.61 4.94 0.30
C LEU A 121 4.25 6.42 0.24
N ALA A 122 2.95 6.76 0.31
CA ALA A 122 2.52 8.15 0.36
C ALA A 122 2.99 8.86 1.65
N ALA A 123 2.93 8.16 2.79
CA ALA A 123 3.51 8.65 4.03
C ALA A 123 5.03 8.81 3.94
N ALA A 124 5.73 7.84 3.33
CA ALA A 124 7.17 7.91 3.12
C ALA A 124 7.57 9.12 2.26
N HIS A 125 6.83 9.39 1.19
CA HIS A 125 7.03 10.58 0.36
C HIS A 125 6.81 11.88 1.16
N ALA A 126 5.78 11.95 2.00
CA ALA A 126 5.53 13.13 2.83
C ALA A 126 6.69 13.41 3.81
N VAL A 127 7.32 12.37 4.37
CA VAL A 127 8.54 12.53 5.19
C VAL A 127 9.74 12.92 4.34
N LEU A 128 9.90 12.34 3.16
CA LEU A 128 10.98 12.67 2.21
C LEU A 128 10.96 14.17 1.83
N VAL A 129 9.80 14.70 1.47
CA VAL A 129 9.64 16.13 1.11
C VAL A 129 9.92 17.05 2.29
N LYS A 130 9.47 16.69 3.50
CA LYS A 130 9.74 17.48 4.72
C LYS A 130 11.22 17.44 5.12
N GLY A 131 11.90 16.31 4.93
CA GLY A 131 13.31 16.13 5.26
C GLY A 131 14.27 16.83 4.30
N GLY A 132 13.85 17.11 3.06
CA GLY A 132 14.66 17.84 2.08
C GLY A 132 14.75 19.36 2.30
N GLY A 133 13.98 19.92 3.25
CA GLY A 133 13.86 21.36 3.48
C GLY A 133 14.65 21.92 4.68
N GLY A 134 15.49 21.12 5.35
CA GLY A 134 16.20 21.56 6.54
C GLY A 134 17.63 21.02 6.63
N GLU A 135 18.61 21.86 6.31
CA GLU A 135 19.97 21.72 6.82
C GLU A 135 19.93 21.91 8.34
N GLY A 136 19.72 20.82 9.09
CA GLY A 136 19.60 20.84 10.55
C GLY A 136 20.33 19.65 11.14
N ALA A 137 21.41 19.95 11.87
CA ALA A 137 22.34 19.02 12.51
C ALA A 137 21.66 17.80 13.16
N ALA A 138 21.97 16.61 12.66
CA ALA A 138 21.65 15.35 13.32
C ALA A 138 22.55 15.20 14.56
N THR A 139 21.94 15.30 15.75
CA THR A 139 22.57 14.87 17.00
C THR A 139 22.58 13.35 17.08
N ALA A 140 23.71 12.78 17.48
CA ALA A 140 23.89 11.34 17.62
C ALA A 140 22.91 10.76 18.64
N GLY A 141 21.85 10.09 18.18
CA GLY A 141 20.88 9.39 19.03
C GLY A 141 19.42 9.47 18.59
N GLN A 142 19.06 10.36 17.66
CA GLN A 142 17.71 10.43 17.10
C GLN A 142 17.71 9.95 15.64
N GLN A 143 16.81 9.01 15.34
CA GLN A 143 16.56 8.52 13.98
C GLN A 143 16.24 9.73 13.10
N GLY A 144 17.10 10.00 12.12
CA GLY A 144 16.89 11.12 11.21
C GLY A 144 15.73 10.83 10.26
N PRO A 145 15.00 11.84 9.75
CA PRO A 145 13.88 11.63 8.82
C PRO A 145 14.28 10.83 7.57
N GLY A 146 15.54 10.94 7.11
CA GLY A 146 16.06 10.11 6.02
C GLY A 146 16.25 8.63 6.37
N GLN A 147 16.54 8.30 7.64
CA GLN A 147 16.67 6.91 8.10
C GLN A 147 15.29 6.24 8.18
N ASP A 148 14.27 6.98 8.60
CA ASP A 148 12.89 6.47 8.66
C ASP A 148 12.33 6.18 7.27
N VAL A 149 12.56 7.08 6.30
CA VAL A 149 12.11 6.89 4.91
C VAL A 149 12.74 5.64 4.30
N ARG A 150 14.03 5.40 4.55
CA ARG A 150 14.72 4.20 4.05
C ARG A 150 14.06 2.91 4.56
N ILE A 151 13.67 2.85 5.84
CA ILE A 151 12.98 1.70 6.42
C ILE A 151 11.60 1.54 5.79
N MET A 152 10.80 2.61 5.72
CA MET A 152 9.45 2.57 5.15
C MET A 152 9.46 2.04 3.71
N LEU A 153 10.35 2.57 2.87
CA LEU A 153 10.52 2.11 1.48
C LEU A 153 10.95 0.63 1.44
N GLY A 154 11.93 0.26 2.26
CA GLY A 154 12.44 -1.11 2.32
C GLY A 154 11.38 -2.13 2.76
N GLN A 155 10.57 -1.80 3.76
CA GLN A 155 9.47 -2.64 4.25
C GLN A 155 8.41 -2.87 3.17
N VAL A 156 7.99 -1.81 2.48
CA VAL A 156 7.02 -1.92 1.38
C VAL A 156 7.56 -2.78 0.23
N ILE A 157 8.82 -2.57 -0.17
CA ILE A 157 9.44 -3.36 -1.24
C ILE A 157 9.50 -4.84 -0.85
N ARG A 158 9.88 -5.16 0.40
CA ARG A 158 9.90 -6.54 0.87
C ARG A 158 8.51 -7.18 0.94
N LYS A 159 7.48 -6.39 1.28
CA LYS A 159 6.09 -6.82 1.34
C LYS A 159 5.53 -7.15 -0.04
N LEU A 160 5.75 -6.26 -1.02
CA LEU A 160 5.26 -6.41 -2.40
C LEU A 160 6.18 -7.25 -3.30
N LYS A 161 7.43 -7.50 -2.86
CA LYS A 161 8.46 -8.22 -3.60
C LYS A 161 8.62 -7.63 -5.01
N GLN A 162 8.67 -8.45 -6.05
CA GLN A 162 8.82 -8.00 -7.44
C GLN A 162 7.76 -6.99 -7.92
N HIS A 163 6.61 -6.90 -7.25
CA HIS A 163 5.51 -6.01 -7.64
C HIS A 163 5.58 -4.61 -6.99
N TRP A 164 6.67 -4.26 -6.30
CA TRP A 164 6.78 -3.00 -5.54
C TRP A 164 6.55 -1.73 -6.38
N LYS A 165 6.92 -1.76 -7.66
CA LYS A 165 6.69 -0.64 -8.59
C LYS A 165 5.21 -0.33 -8.81
N LEU A 166 4.34 -1.34 -8.70
CA LEU A 166 2.88 -1.14 -8.74
C LEU A 166 2.41 -0.30 -7.55
N GLY A 167 3.00 -0.53 -6.38
CA GLY A 167 2.74 0.28 -5.17
C GLY A 167 3.11 1.74 -5.38
N ILE A 168 4.25 2.02 -6.03
CA ILE A 168 4.67 3.39 -6.36
C ILE A 168 3.76 4.07 -7.36
N ALA A 169 3.29 3.35 -8.39
CA ALA A 169 2.32 3.87 -9.34
C ALA A 169 0.97 4.21 -8.65
N LEU A 170 0.61 3.46 -7.61
CA LEU A 170 -0.64 3.63 -6.86
C LEU A 170 -0.53 4.67 -5.73
N ALA A 171 0.67 4.90 -5.18
CA ALA A 171 0.91 5.80 -4.06
C ALA A 171 0.29 7.20 -4.22
N PRO A 172 0.48 7.93 -5.34
CA PRO A 172 -0.13 9.25 -5.46
C PRO A 172 -1.66 9.20 -5.68
N VAL A 173 -2.21 8.06 -6.13
CA VAL A 173 -3.65 7.86 -6.34
C VAL A 173 -4.40 7.74 -5.01
N VAL A 174 -3.76 7.23 -3.95
CA VAL A 174 -4.39 7.12 -2.62
C VAL A 174 -4.69 8.49 -1.99
N LEU A 175 -4.02 9.54 -2.46
CA LEU A 175 -4.18 10.93 -2.00
C LEU A 175 -5.25 11.71 -2.78
N MET A 176 -5.85 11.09 -3.81
CA MET A 176 -6.93 11.70 -4.58
C MET A 176 -8.20 11.84 -3.75
N HIS A 177 -8.99 12.87 -4.03
CA HIS A 177 -10.30 13.06 -3.42
C HIS A 177 -11.25 11.90 -3.80
N ALA A 178 -11.22 11.47 -5.07
CA ALA A 178 -11.93 10.27 -5.51
C ALA A 178 -11.50 9.00 -4.77
N ALA A 179 -10.32 8.97 -4.15
CA ALA A 179 -9.90 7.85 -3.32
C ALA A 179 -10.39 7.95 -1.88
N GLU A 180 -11.04 9.02 -1.40
CA GLU A 180 -11.48 9.09 -0.01
C GLU A 180 -12.38 7.89 0.38
N PRO A 181 -12.15 7.23 1.54
CA PRO A 181 -12.95 6.10 1.97
C PRO A 181 -14.44 6.44 2.08
N LEU A 182 -15.27 5.81 1.25
CA LEU A 182 -16.70 6.06 1.19
C LEU A 182 -17.44 5.34 2.33
N GLY A 183 -18.43 6.01 2.94
CA GLY A 183 -19.35 5.38 3.90
C GLY A 183 -18.70 4.92 5.21
N VAL A 184 -17.53 5.46 5.57
CA VAL A 184 -16.89 5.30 6.88
C VAL A 184 -17.34 6.43 7.80
N ALA A 185 -17.65 6.16 9.07
CA ALA A 185 -18.05 7.19 10.03
C ALA A 185 -16.97 8.28 10.14
N GLY A 186 -17.33 9.54 9.83
CA GLY A 186 -16.39 10.67 9.78
C GLY A 186 -15.80 10.98 8.40
N SER A 187 -16.09 10.17 7.37
CA SER A 187 -15.84 10.56 5.98
C SER A 187 -16.86 11.62 5.55
N SER A 188 -16.39 12.66 4.86
CA SER A 188 -17.20 13.68 4.17
C SER A 188 -18.05 13.10 3.02
N GLY A 189 -17.96 11.79 2.78
CA GLY A 189 -18.56 11.07 1.66
C GLY A 189 -20.07 11.00 1.74
N ALA A 190 -20.73 12.14 1.55
CA ALA A 190 -22.06 12.17 0.97
C ALA A 190 -21.99 11.45 -0.37
N VAL A 191 -22.64 10.29 -0.44
CA VAL A 191 -22.98 9.59 -1.69
C VAL A 191 -23.88 10.42 -2.62
N ALA A 192 -24.32 11.59 -2.16
CA ALA A 192 -25.06 12.57 -2.93
C ALA A 192 -24.08 13.58 -3.58
N ALA A 193 -24.07 13.60 -4.92
CA ALA A 193 -23.40 14.56 -5.81
C ALA A 193 -22.05 14.14 -6.46
N ALA A 194 -21.76 12.85 -6.62
CA ALA A 194 -20.68 12.42 -7.54
C ALA A 194 -20.96 12.74 -9.03
N GLU A 195 -22.16 13.19 -9.39
CA GLU A 195 -22.50 13.57 -10.76
C GLU A 195 -22.29 15.05 -11.10
N THR A 196 -21.90 15.93 -10.15
CA THR A 196 -21.83 17.38 -10.45
C THR A 196 -20.62 18.16 -9.90
N ALA A 197 -19.59 17.54 -9.32
CA ALA A 197 -18.40 18.28 -8.88
C ALA A 197 -17.07 17.56 -9.18
N ASP A 198 -16.29 18.18 -10.07
CA ASP A 198 -14.81 18.20 -10.07
C ASP A 198 -13.97 16.92 -10.33
N GLY A 199 -14.58 15.79 -10.71
CA GLY A 199 -13.81 14.60 -11.16
C GLY A 199 -12.91 14.85 -12.40
N GLN A 200 -13.15 15.94 -13.14
CA GLN A 200 -12.30 16.36 -14.26
C GLN A 200 -10.99 17.02 -13.80
N GLY A 201 -10.99 17.72 -12.67
CA GLY A 201 -9.79 18.38 -12.14
C GLY A 201 -8.72 17.37 -11.71
N GLU A 202 -9.13 16.25 -11.11
CA GLU A 202 -8.20 15.20 -10.69
C GLU A 202 -7.58 14.45 -11.86
N LEU A 203 -8.26 14.36 -13.00
CA LEU A 203 -7.71 13.76 -14.23
C LEU A 203 -7.05 14.78 -15.16
N SER A 204 -6.92 16.04 -14.74
CA SER A 204 -6.22 17.08 -15.49
C SER A 204 -4.74 16.75 -15.72
N GLU A 205 -4.15 17.38 -16.74
CA GLU A 205 -2.70 17.24 -17.03
C GLU A 205 -1.83 17.69 -15.85
N ALA A 206 -2.22 18.77 -15.16
CA ALA A 206 -1.49 19.26 -13.99
C ALA A 206 -1.52 18.24 -12.83
N ALA A 207 -2.69 17.68 -12.53
CA ALA A 207 -2.82 16.64 -11.52
C ALA A 207 -2.06 15.36 -11.93
N ALA A 208 -2.06 15.01 -13.22
CA ALA A 208 -1.28 13.89 -13.75
C ALA A 208 0.23 14.13 -13.59
N GLY A 209 0.71 15.34 -13.88
CA GLY A 209 2.10 15.73 -13.67
C GLY A 209 2.52 15.63 -12.20
N ALA A 210 1.68 16.09 -11.27
CA ALA A 210 1.96 15.99 -9.83
C ALA A 210 2.06 14.52 -9.35
N ARG A 211 1.16 13.64 -9.83
CA ARG A 211 1.23 12.21 -9.52
C ARG A 211 2.52 11.58 -10.05
N LEU A 212 2.87 11.89 -11.30
CA LEU A 212 4.08 11.37 -11.93
C LEU A 212 5.34 11.81 -11.17
N GLU A 213 5.40 13.06 -10.75
CA GLU A 213 6.54 13.60 -10.00
C GLU A 213 6.71 12.91 -8.65
N MET A 214 5.63 12.71 -7.89
CA MET A 214 5.67 11.96 -6.64
C MET A 214 6.17 10.52 -6.85
N SER A 215 5.68 9.83 -7.89
CA SER A 215 6.14 8.48 -8.21
C SER A 215 7.62 8.44 -8.62
N ARG A 216 8.10 9.44 -9.38
CA ARG A 216 9.52 9.56 -9.75
C ARG A 216 10.41 9.84 -8.54
N ALA A 217 9.97 10.71 -7.63
CA ALA A 217 10.69 11.00 -6.39
C ALA A 217 10.85 9.73 -5.52
N LEU A 218 9.79 8.92 -5.42
CA LEU A 218 9.85 7.62 -4.74
C LEU A 218 10.81 6.65 -5.42
N LEU A 219 10.77 6.51 -6.76
CA LEU A 219 11.72 5.67 -7.51
C LEU A 219 13.17 6.11 -7.28
N ALA A 220 13.45 7.41 -7.40
CA ALA A 220 14.77 7.97 -7.18
C ALA A 220 15.26 7.72 -5.74
N ALA A 221 14.39 7.83 -4.74
CA ALA A 221 14.74 7.52 -3.36
C ALA A 221 15.08 6.03 -3.16
N VAL A 222 14.32 5.12 -3.77
CA VAL A 222 14.60 3.67 -3.72
C VAL A 222 15.98 3.36 -4.32
N GLU A 223 16.30 3.95 -5.47
CA GLU A 223 17.60 3.80 -6.12
C GLU A 223 18.73 4.40 -5.29
N ALA A 224 18.56 5.64 -4.79
CA ALA A 224 19.55 6.32 -3.96
C ALA A 224 19.86 5.56 -2.66
N TYR A 225 18.87 4.89 -2.08
CA TYR A 225 19.08 4.03 -0.91
C TYR A 225 19.59 2.63 -1.25
N GLY A 226 19.67 2.24 -2.53
CA GLY A 226 20.09 0.90 -2.94
C GLY A 226 19.08 -0.19 -2.54
N LEU A 227 17.79 0.14 -2.57
CA LEU A 227 16.71 -0.74 -2.10
C LEU A 227 16.01 -1.52 -3.21
N THR A 228 16.35 -1.29 -4.48
CA THR A 228 15.69 -1.88 -5.67
C THR A 228 15.42 -3.40 -5.54
N GLU A 229 16.41 -4.14 -5.02
CA GLU A 229 16.34 -5.60 -4.85
C GLU A 229 16.32 -6.03 -3.38
N CYS A 230 15.97 -5.15 -2.43
CA CYS A 230 16.03 -5.48 -1.00
C CYS A 230 15.05 -6.57 -0.58
N TRP A 231 14.04 -6.86 -1.41
CA TRP A 231 13.12 -7.99 -1.25
C TRP A 231 13.78 -9.36 -1.37
N THR A 232 14.97 -9.42 -2.00
CA THR A 232 15.78 -10.64 -2.10
C THR A 232 16.68 -10.88 -0.89
N TRP A 233 16.85 -9.86 -0.02
CA TRP A 233 17.78 -9.94 1.11
C TRP A 233 17.31 -10.96 2.15
N LYS A 234 18.23 -11.83 2.55
CA LYS A 234 18.02 -12.74 3.67
C LYS A 234 18.27 -11.98 4.98
N PRO A 235 17.41 -12.15 6.01
CA PRO A 235 17.68 -11.62 7.33
C PRO A 235 19.06 -12.09 7.83
N LEU A 236 19.82 -11.19 8.46
CA LEU A 236 21.11 -11.52 9.07
C LEU A 236 20.99 -12.61 10.15
N MET A 237 19.84 -12.69 10.81
CA MET A 237 19.56 -13.68 11.85
C MET A 237 18.31 -14.47 11.52
N ASP A 238 18.37 -15.79 11.73
CA ASP A 238 17.19 -16.66 11.68
C ASP A 238 16.55 -16.81 13.07
N GLY A 239 15.38 -17.44 13.11
CA GLY A 239 14.65 -17.61 14.37
C GLY A 239 15.42 -18.43 15.41
N LYS A 240 16.24 -19.40 14.99
CA LYS A 240 17.06 -20.21 15.90
C LYS A 240 18.12 -19.35 16.57
N LYS A 241 18.81 -18.54 15.79
CA LYS A 241 19.87 -17.66 16.29
C LYS A 241 19.32 -16.61 17.26
N VAL A 242 18.15 -16.04 16.98
CA VAL A 242 17.47 -15.13 17.92
C VAL A 242 17.10 -15.85 19.22
N MET A 243 16.53 -17.06 19.16
CA MET A 243 16.17 -17.83 20.36
C MET A 243 17.40 -18.16 21.21
N THR A 244 18.50 -18.60 20.59
CA THR A 244 19.76 -18.84 21.30
C THR A 244 20.33 -17.56 21.91
N LEU A 245 20.25 -16.44 21.18
CA LEU A 245 20.76 -15.14 21.63
C LEU A 245 20.02 -14.61 22.87
N LEU A 246 18.69 -14.75 22.89
CA LEU A 246 17.81 -14.24 23.95
C LEU A 246 17.48 -15.27 25.04
N GLY A 247 18.01 -16.50 24.94
CA GLY A 247 17.75 -17.58 25.90
C GLY A 247 16.31 -18.12 25.85
N TRP A 248 15.60 -17.97 24.73
CA TRP A 248 14.23 -18.45 24.60
C TRP A 248 14.17 -19.93 24.24
N SER A 249 13.33 -20.67 24.95
CA SER A 249 13.13 -22.10 24.73
C SER A 249 12.00 -22.43 23.75
N LYS A 250 11.11 -21.47 23.44
CA LYS A 250 9.96 -21.67 22.55
C LYS A 250 9.78 -20.48 21.60
N PRO A 251 9.43 -20.72 20.32
CA PRO A 251 9.03 -19.66 19.42
C PRO A 251 7.69 -19.08 19.88
N GLY A 252 7.62 -17.76 20.02
CA GLY A 252 6.42 -17.02 20.38
C GLY A 252 6.19 -15.83 19.45
N PRO A 253 5.08 -15.08 19.62
CA PRO A 253 4.79 -13.88 18.83
C PRO A 253 5.91 -12.82 18.91
N GLU A 254 6.64 -12.78 20.04
CA GLU A 254 7.82 -11.92 20.22
C GLU A 254 8.97 -12.24 19.24
N LEU A 255 9.11 -13.49 18.79
CA LEU A 255 10.13 -13.86 17.80
C LEU A 255 9.90 -13.15 16.47
N GLY A 256 8.65 -13.00 16.05
CA GLY A 256 8.30 -12.24 14.86
C GLY A 256 8.71 -10.77 14.96
N LYS A 257 8.50 -10.15 16.14
CA LYS A 257 8.89 -8.76 16.39
C LYS A 257 10.40 -8.56 16.34
N VAL A 258 11.18 -9.47 16.93
CA VAL A 258 12.64 -9.40 16.89
C VAL A 258 13.16 -9.60 15.47
N LEU A 259 12.63 -10.56 14.72
CA LEU A 259 13.02 -10.78 13.32
C LEU A 259 12.67 -9.58 12.43
N ALA A 260 11.53 -8.92 12.67
CA ALA A 260 11.19 -7.67 12.01
C ALA A 260 12.18 -6.55 12.37
N ALA A 261 12.52 -6.38 13.65
CA ALA A 261 13.50 -5.38 14.09
C ALA A 261 14.92 -5.63 13.52
N VAL A 262 15.33 -6.89 13.38
CA VAL A 262 16.59 -7.25 12.69
C VAL A 262 16.54 -6.83 11.23
N MET A 263 15.41 -7.06 10.56
CA MET A 263 15.24 -6.64 9.16
C MET A 263 15.25 -5.11 9.03
N ASP A 264 14.56 -4.39 9.91
CA ASP A 264 14.55 -2.92 9.89
C ASP A 264 15.95 -2.36 10.12
N TRP A 265 16.70 -2.96 11.04
CA TRP A 265 18.10 -2.60 11.26
C TRP A 265 18.98 -2.90 10.04
N GLN A 266 18.78 -4.04 9.37
CA GLN A 266 19.49 -4.40 8.15
C GLN A 266 19.14 -3.46 6.97
N LEU A 267 17.89 -3.00 6.89
CA LEU A 267 17.48 -1.99 5.92
C LEU A 267 18.23 -0.68 6.17
N GLN A 268 18.42 -0.27 7.43
CA GLN A 268 19.19 0.92 7.81
C GLN A 268 20.71 0.74 7.58
N HIS A 269 21.24 -0.43 7.88
CA HIS A 269 22.66 -0.76 7.86
C HIS A 269 22.92 -1.89 6.85
N PRO A 270 22.87 -1.62 5.53
CA PRO A 270 23.01 -2.66 4.51
C PRO A 270 24.39 -3.35 4.54
N ALA A 271 25.43 -2.65 5.02
CA ALA A 271 26.77 -3.20 5.23
C ALA A 271 27.01 -3.68 6.67
N GLY A 272 25.97 -3.66 7.51
CA GLY A 272 26.04 -4.05 8.90
C GLY A 272 26.36 -5.53 9.06
N SER A 273 27.23 -5.82 10.02
CA SER A 273 27.66 -7.18 10.34
C SER A 273 26.66 -7.91 11.24
N LEU A 274 26.77 -9.24 11.25
CA LEU A 274 25.99 -10.08 12.16
C LEU A 274 26.27 -9.77 13.64
N ALA A 275 27.51 -9.41 13.99
CA ALA A 275 27.88 -9.07 15.37
C ALA A 275 27.19 -7.78 15.84
N GLU A 276 27.10 -6.77 14.98
CA GLU A 276 26.40 -5.53 15.28
C GLU A 276 24.88 -5.74 15.39
N ALA A 277 24.30 -6.57 14.50
CA ALA A 277 22.89 -6.94 14.60
C ALA A 277 22.59 -7.68 15.91
N GLU A 278 23.46 -8.61 16.34
CA GLU A 278 23.32 -9.29 17.62
C GLU A 278 23.44 -8.33 18.81
N ALA A 279 24.33 -7.35 18.75
CA ALA A 279 24.47 -6.32 19.78
C ALA A 279 23.18 -5.48 19.91
N MET A 280 22.62 -5.05 18.78
CA MET A 280 21.33 -4.33 18.74
C MET A 280 20.21 -5.17 19.35
N VAL A 281 20.11 -6.46 19.00
CA VAL A 281 19.07 -7.35 19.54
C VAL A 281 19.22 -7.54 21.05
N ARG A 282 20.45 -7.77 21.55
CA ARG A 282 20.70 -7.86 23.00
C ARG A 282 20.33 -6.57 23.72
N GLN A 283 20.67 -5.41 23.15
CA GLN A 283 20.36 -4.11 23.75
C GLN A 283 18.85 -3.85 23.81
N ARG A 284 18.11 -4.17 22.74
CA ARG A 284 16.69 -3.82 22.61
C ARG A 284 15.72 -4.85 23.21
N PHE A 285 16.12 -6.12 23.26
CA PHE A 285 15.25 -7.23 23.66
C PHE A 285 15.86 -8.15 24.71
N GLY A 286 17.03 -7.80 25.26
CA GLY A 286 17.69 -8.56 26.31
C GLY A 286 16.89 -8.58 27.62
N PRO A 287 17.16 -9.55 28.50
CA PRO A 287 16.44 -9.73 29.76
C PRO A 287 16.49 -8.49 30.68
N ASP A 288 17.56 -7.70 30.60
CA ASP A 288 17.73 -6.49 31.41
C ASP A 288 16.84 -5.31 30.94
N CYS A 289 16.24 -5.39 29.75
CA CYS A 289 15.35 -4.35 29.22
C CYS A 289 13.89 -4.51 29.72
N ALA A 290 13.53 -5.68 30.26
CA ALA A 290 12.18 -5.96 30.77
C ALA A 290 11.94 -5.45 32.20
N ALA A 291 12.93 -4.80 32.82
CA ALA A 291 12.85 -4.29 34.20
C ALA A 291 12.33 -2.83 34.29
N GLU A 292 12.09 -2.16 33.17
CA GLU A 292 11.55 -0.79 33.12
C GLU A 292 10.26 -0.72 32.29
N VAL A 293 9.20 -1.40 32.74
CA VAL A 293 7.80 -1.06 32.45
C VAL A 293 6.96 -1.27 33.71
#